data_AF-A0A959SEF7-F1
#
_entry.id   AF-A0A959SEF7-F1
#
_cell.length_a   1.000
_cell.length_b   1.000
_cell.length_c   1.000
_cell.angle_alpha   90.00
_cell.angle_beta   90.00
_cell.angle_gamma   90.00
#
_symmetry.space_group_name_H-M   'P 1'
#
loop_
_entity.id
_entity.type
_entity.pdbx_description
1 polymer ?
#
loop_
_entity_poly.entity_id
_entity_poly.type
_entity_poly.pdbx_seq_one_letter_code
_entity_poly.pdbx_strand_id
1 'polypeptide(L)'
;MRHPFLHILALLAGAIALTGCDPTKRVPEGRYLLKHNAVITTEKSVPHEELLDIVKQKPNKRILGIPFYLALYNVSDPVAVQQRRERKDSVCAEKNTERLARGRRARRCDHASREHNGEPPVILDTLLTERSNAQIRMYMRKEGWFNATVTDTTHYHRRTLLARILPGRYNTGRGKPYKRPKAEVCYTVEPGRAYHLRNIRYEVDDPVISHYVSGYWEGSLLKTGDRYDADVLDAERERITTDL
;
A
#
# COMPACT_ATOMS: atom_id res chain seq x y z
N MET A 1 -44.10 -4.25 -24.53
CA MET A 1 -43.29 -5.48 -24.65
C MET A 1 -41.92 -5.20 -24.06
N ARG A 2 -41.61 -5.75 -22.88
CA ARG A 2 -40.25 -5.69 -22.32
C ARG A 2 -39.39 -6.54 -23.26
N HIS A 3 -38.25 -6.04 -23.74
CA HIS A 3 -37.37 -6.76 -24.65
C HIS A 3 -36.29 -7.51 -23.83
N PRO A 4 -36.57 -8.71 -23.28
CA PRO A 4 -35.60 -9.45 -22.47
C PRO A 4 -34.31 -9.72 -23.25
N PHE A 5 -34.41 -9.87 -24.57
CA PHE A 5 -33.27 -10.04 -25.48
C PHE A 5 -32.30 -8.85 -25.48
N LEU A 6 -32.79 -7.61 -25.38
CA LEU A 6 -31.92 -6.42 -25.38
C LEU A 6 -31.14 -6.31 -24.06
N HIS A 7 -31.77 -6.69 -22.95
CA HIS A 7 -31.11 -6.78 -21.64
C HIS A 7 -30.07 -7.92 -21.60
N ILE A 8 -30.38 -9.07 -22.20
CA ILE A 8 -29.44 -10.20 -22.32
C ILE A 8 -28.23 -9.81 -23.19
N LEU A 9 -28.45 -9.13 -24.32
CA LEU A 9 -27.37 -8.62 -25.18
C LEU A 9 -26.51 -7.56 -24.49
N ALA A 10 -27.10 -6.64 -23.73
CA ALA A 10 -26.37 -5.66 -22.95
C ALA A 10 -25.55 -6.30 -21.81
N LEU A 11 -26.09 -7.32 -21.14
CA LEU A 11 -25.37 -8.10 -20.14
C LEU A 11 -24.23 -8.91 -20.76
N LEU A 12 -24.44 -9.50 -21.94
CA LEU A 12 -23.42 -10.25 -22.68
C LEU A 12 -22.30 -9.32 -23.18
N ALA A 13 -22.65 -8.15 -23.73
CA ALA A 13 -21.68 -7.14 -24.16
C ALA A 13 -20.90 -6.55 -22.98
N GLY A 14 -21.56 -6.31 -21.85
CA GLY A 14 -20.91 -5.94 -20.58
C GLY A 14 -19.94 -7.03 -20.09
N ALA A 15 -20.34 -8.30 -20.16
CA ALA A 15 -19.49 -9.43 -19.79
C ALA A 15 -18.24 -9.55 -20.71
N ILE A 16 -18.40 -9.35 -22.02
CA ILE A 16 -17.28 -9.38 -22.98
C ILE A 16 -16.30 -8.22 -22.74
N ALA A 17 -16.81 -7.00 -22.47
CA ALA A 17 -15.97 -5.83 -22.18
C ALA A 17 -15.09 -6.01 -20.91
N LEU A 18 -15.52 -6.85 -19.96
CA LEU A 18 -14.78 -7.15 -18.73
C LEU A 18 -13.62 -8.15 -18.93
N THR A 19 -13.59 -8.90 -20.05
CA THR A 19 -12.55 -9.92 -20.29
C THR A 19 -11.20 -9.37 -20.76
N GLY A 20 -11.18 -8.13 -21.27
CA GLY A 20 -10.00 -7.50 -21.87
C GLY A 20 -9.03 -6.82 -20.91
N CYS A 21 -9.39 -6.65 -19.63
CA CYS A 21 -8.54 -5.92 -18.70
C CYS A 21 -7.34 -6.78 -18.24
N ASP A 22 -6.16 -6.49 -18.77
CA ASP A 22 -4.90 -7.05 -18.28
C ASP A 22 -4.23 -6.08 -17.28
N PRO A 23 -4.29 -6.35 -15.96
CA PRO A 23 -3.68 -5.46 -14.97
C PRO A 23 -2.15 -5.50 -15.01
N THR A 24 -1.57 -6.53 -15.63
CA THR A 24 -0.14 -6.76 -15.69
C THR A 24 0.49 -6.32 -17.01
N LYS A 25 -0.29 -5.67 -17.90
CA LYS A 25 0.14 -5.19 -19.23
C LYS A 25 1.45 -4.38 -19.21
N ARG A 26 1.70 -3.65 -18.12
CA ARG A 26 2.87 -2.76 -17.95
C ARG A 26 3.79 -3.15 -16.81
N VAL A 27 3.68 -4.39 -16.36
CA VAL A 27 4.64 -4.94 -15.40
C VAL A 27 5.90 -5.33 -16.18
N PRO A 28 7.10 -4.85 -15.78
CA PRO A 28 8.34 -5.23 -16.44
C PRO A 28 8.57 -6.74 -16.40
N GLU A 29 9.35 -7.26 -17.36
CA GLU A 29 9.73 -8.66 -17.36
C GLU A 29 10.48 -9.06 -16.08
N GLY A 30 10.20 -10.25 -15.56
CA GLY A 30 10.76 -10.74 -14.30
C GLY A 30 10.22 -10.07 -13.02
N ARG A 31 9.32 -9.09 -13.13
CA ARG A 31 8.68 -8.41 -11.99
C ARG A 31 7.25 -8.91 -11.76
N TYR A 32 6.73 -8.66 -10.55
CA TYR A 32 5.40 -9.07 -10.14
C TYR A 32 4.58 -7.87 -9.68
N LEU A 33 3.33 -7.80 -10.13
CA LEU A 33 2.36 -6.85 -9.59
C LEU A 33 1.98 -7.25 -8.17
N LEU A 34 2.11 -6.33 -7.21
CA LEU A 34 1.61 -6.51 -5.86
C LEU A 34 0.09 -6.53 -5.87
N LYS A 35 -0.50 -7.70 -5.62
CA LYS A 35 -1.94 -7.92 -5.67
C LYS A 35 -2.60 -7.61 -4.34
N HIS A 36 -1.98 -8.04 -3.23
CA HIS A 36 -2.53 -7.95 -1.89
C HIS A 36 -1.43 -8.11 -0.84
N ASN A 37 -1.61 -7.49 0.33
CA ASN A 37 -0.88 -7.79 1.55
C ASN A 37 -1.85 -8.41 2.54
N ALA A 38 -1.43 -9.49 3.18
CA ALA A 38 -2.15 -10.11 4.28
C ALA A 38 -1.31 -10.03 5.54
N VAL A 39 -1.95 -9.83 6.69
CA VAL A 39 -1.34 -10.00 8.00
C VAL A 39 -2.07 -11.15 8.70
N ILE A 40 -1.30 -12.10 9.20
CA ILE A 40 -1.79 -13.22 9.99
C ILE A 40 -1.18 -13.09 11.39
N THR A 41 -2.01 -13.06 12.40
CA THR A 41 -1.58 -13.10 13.81
C THR A 41 -1.99 -14.44 14.41
N THR A 42 -1.12 -15.05 15.22
CA THR A 42 -1.45 -16.30 15.93
C THR A 42 -2.40 -16.09 17.10
N GLU A 43 -2.49 -14.88 17.65
CA GLU A 43 -3.39 -14.51 18.74
C GLU A 43 -4.35 -13.39 18.34
N LYS A 44 -5.54 -13.36 18.96
CA LYS A 44 -6.57 -12.33 18.71
C LYS A 44 -6.29 -11.00 19.43
N SER A 45 -5.31 -10.99 20.33
CA SER A 45 -4.93 -9.83 21.15
C SER A 45 -4.33 -8.68 20.34
N VAL A 46 -3.93 -8.93 19.09
CA VAL A 46 -3.34 -7.93 18.19
C VAL A 46 -4.25 -7.74 16.97
N PRO A 47 -4.84 -6.56 16.77
CA PRO A 47 -5.74 -6.31 15.66
C PRO A 47 -4.99 -6.28 14.32
N HIS A 48 -5.44 -7.09 13.36
CA HIS A 48 -4.79 -7.20 12.05
C HIS A 48 -4.83 -5.90 11.22
N GLU A 49 -5.85 -5.06 11.44
CA GLU A 49 -6.05 -3.82 10.67
C GLU A 49 -4.96 -2.79 10.94
N GLU A 50 -4.57 -2.60 12.20
CA GLU A 50 -3.47 -1.71 12.59
C GLU A 50 -2.14 -2.18 11.97
N LEU A 51 -1.91 -3.50 11.97
CA LEU A 51 -0.71 -4.08 11.36
C LEU A 51 -0.67 -3.88 9.84
N LEU A 52 -1.81 -3.94 9.16
CA LEU A 52 -1.90 -3.68 7.72
C LEU A 52 -1.57 -2.22 7.36
N ASP A 53 -1.86 -1.28 8.25
CA ASP A 53 -1.55 0.13 8.02
C ASP A 53 -0.07 0.46 8.18
N ILE A 54 0.67 -0.35 8.92
CA ILE A 54 2.13 -0.25 9.08
C ILE A 54 2.87 -0.74 7.82
N VAL A 55 2.24 -1.61 7.02
CA VAL A 55 2.87 -2.16 5.81
C VAL A 55 3.22 -1.03 4.82
N LYS A 56 4.50 -0.96 4.43
CA LYS A 56 5.04 0.13 3.60
C LYS A 56 4.49 0.18 2.19
N GLN A 57 4.44 -0.97 1.52
CA GLN A 57 3.96 -1.05 0.15
C GLN A 57 2.47 -1.38 0.17
N LYS A 58 1.60 -0.52 -0.39
CA LYS A 58 0.17 -0.81 -0.52
C LYS A 58 -0.16 -1.15 -1.98
N PRO A 59 -0.99 -2.18 -2.27
CA PRO A 59 -1.37 -2.51 -3.63
C PRO A 59 -2.19 -1.39 -4.26
N ASN A 60 -2.32 -1.39 -5.60
CA ASN A 60 -3.13 -0.41 -6.33
C ASN A 60 -4.55 -0.31 -5.77
N LYS A 61 -5.07 0.92 -5.70
CA LYS A 61 -6.41 1.18 -5.16
C LYS A 61 -7.47 0.48 -5.99
N ARG A 62 -8.47 -0.05 -5.28
CA ARG A 62 -9.60 -0.76 -5.88
C ARG A 62 -10.90 -0.02 -5.60
N ILE A 63 -11.75 0.03 -6.61
CA ILE A 63 -13.13 0.50 -6.50
C ILE A 63 -14.00 -0.74 -6.73
N LEU A 64 -14.83 -1.10 -5.74
CA LEU A 64 -15.69 -2.30 -5.80
C LEU A 64 -14.90 -3.58 -6.15
N GLY A 65 -13.68 -3.72 -5.61
CA GLY A 65 -12.80 -4.88 -5.88
C GLY A 65 -12.06 -4.85 -7.23
N ILE A 66 -12.33 -3.87 -8.09
CA ILE A 66 -11.70 -3.71 -9.40
C ILE A 66 -10.54 -2.71 -9.29
N PRO A 67 -9.33 -3.00 -9.81
CA PRO A 67 -8.21 -2.07 -9.81
C PRO A 67 -8.40 -0.98 -10.89
N PHE A 68 -9.44 -0.16 -10.72
CA PHE A 68 -9.92 0.82 -11.71
C PHE A 68 -8.82 1.80 -12.13
N TYR A 69 -8.08 2.36 -11.18
CA TYR A 69 -7.01 3.30 -11.47
C TYR A 69 -5.86 2.65 -12.25
N LEU A 70 -5.50 1.40 -11.94
CA LEU A 70 -4.51 0.65 -12.73
C LEU A 70 -5.01 0.33 -14.14
N ALA A 71 -6.29 -0.02 -14.27
CA ALA A 71 -6.91 -0.25 -15.57
C ALA A 71 -6.83 1.01 -16.44
N LEU A 72 -7.16 2.16 -15.85
CA LEU A 72 -7.11 3.47 -16.51
C LEU A 72 -5.69 3.85 -16.94
N TYR A 73 -4.70 3.56 -16.09
CA TYR A 73 -3.28 3.73 -16.42
C TYR A 73 -2.92 2.91 -17.67
N ASN A 74 -3.36 1.65 -17.73
CA ASN A 74 -3.08 0.73 -18.83
C ASN A 74 -3.80 1.08 -20.16
N VAL A 75 -4.77 2.00 -20.17
CA VAL A 75 -5.46 2.47 -21.39
C VAL A 75 -4.52 3.29 -22.28
N SER A 76 -3.76 4.23 -21.70
CA SER A 76 -3.01 5.23 -22.47
C SER A 76 -1.52 4.94 -22.48
N ASP A 77 -0.91 4.59 -23.62
CA ASP A 77 0.52 4.32 -23.72
C ASP A 77 1.37 5.56 -23.37
N PRO A 78 2.20 5.51 -22.31
CA PRO A 78 2.96 6.68 -21.86
C PRO A 78 3.95 7.15 -22.91
N VAL A 79 4.54 6.23 -23.70
CA VAL A 79 5.49 6.60 -24.75
C VAL A 79 4.78 7.34 -25.87
N ALA A 80 3.65 6.81 -26.36
CA ALA A 80 2.86 7.50 -27.38
C ALA A 80 2.29 8.84 -26.90
N VAL A 81 1.91 8.95 -25.62
CA VAL A 81 1.48 10.22 -25.01
C VAL A 81 2.64 11.21 -24.98
N GLN A 82 3.82 10.77 -24.56
CA GLN A 82 5.02 11.59 -24.47
C GLN A 82 5.46 12.10 -25.85
N GLN A 83 5.53 11.20 -26.84
CA GLN A 83 5.84 11.58 -28.23
C GLN A 83 4.83 12.57 -28.81
N ARG A 84 3.54 12.41 -28.50
CA ARG A 84 2.49 13.35 -28.93
C ARG A 84 2.65 14.72 -28.28
N ARG A 85 3.10 14.78 -27.02
CA ARG A 85 3.40 16.04 -26.32
C ARG A 85 4.58 16.74 -26.95
N GLU A 86 5.70 16.04 -27.09
CA GLU A 86 6.92 16.57 -27.72
C GLU A 86 6.64 17.13 -29.12
N ARG A 87 5.81 16.42 -29.92
CA ARG A 87 5.38 16.89 -31.23
C ARG A 87 4.49 18.15 -31.14
N LYS A 88 3.56 18.24 -30.19
CA LYS A 88 2.70 19.42 -30.04
C LYS A 88 3.51 20.63 -29.55
N ASP A 89 4.43 20.40 -28.63
CA ASP A 89 5.28 21.42 -28.04
C ASP A 89 6.26 21.96 -29.09
N SER A 90 6.85 21.08 -29.92
CA SER A 90 7.73 21.51 -31.04
C SER A 90 6.98 22.35 -32.07
N VAL A 91 5.79 21.91 -32.51
CA VAL A 91 4.95 22.66 -33.46
C VAL A 91 4.51 24.00 -32.86
N CYS A 92 4.22 24.06 -31.57
CA CYS A 92 3.86 25.32 -30.93
C CYS A 92 5.06 26.25 -30.78
N ALA A 93 6.23 25.72 -30.43
CA ALA A 93 7.47 26.47 -30.33
C ALA A 93 7.83 27.12 -31.68
N GLU A 94 7.79 26.35 -32.77
CA GLU A 94 8.04 26.83 -34.13
C GLU A 94 7.04 27.93 -34.55
N LYS A 95 5.74 27.74 -34.27
CA LYS A 95 4.74 28.79 -34.54
C LYS A 95 4.98 30.06 -33.73
N ASN A 96 5.52 29.94 -32.53
CA ASN A 96 5.86 31.09 -31.70
C ASN A 96 7.12 31.80 -32.18
N THR A 97 8.14 31.08 -32.65
CA THR A 97 9.33 31.70 -33.25
C THR A 97 8.95 32.50 -34.49
N GLU A 98 8.10 31.94 -35.36
CA GLU A 98 7.57 32.67 -36.53
C GLU A 98 6.78 33.93 -36.14
N ARG A 99 5.97 33.85 -35.08
CA ARG A 99 5.19 35.01 -34.62
C ARG A 99 6.08 36.14 -34.10
N LEU A 100 7.10 35.79 -33.34
CA LEU A 100 8.09 36.75 -32.83
C LEU A 100 8.84 37.41 -33.98
N ALA A 101 9.24 36.66 -35.01
CA ALA A 101 9.87 37.21 -36.21
C ALA A 101 8.98 38.19 -36.98
N ARG A 102 7.64 38.02 -36.92
CA ARG A 102 6.65 38.96 -37.50
C ARG A 102 6.27 40.10 -36.54
N GLY A 103 7.00 40.31 -35.45
CA GLY A 103 6.72 41.33 -34.43
C GLY A 103 5.45 41.08 -33.61
N ARG A 104 4.87 39.88 -33.67
CA ARG A 104 3.66 39.51 -32.91
C ARG A 104 4.04 38.82 -31.60
N ARG A 105 3.24 39.04 -30.55
CA ARG A 105 3.42 38.34 -29.27
C ARG A 105 3.25 36.83 -29.42
N ALA A 106 4.13 36.08 -28.75
CA ALA A 106 4.06 34.63 -28.64
C ALA A 106 2.73 34.19 -27.99
N ARG A 107 2.16 33.10 -28.48
CA ARG A 107 0.93 32.50 -27.97
C ARG A 107 1.27 31.40 -26.97
N ARG A 108 0.50 31.30 -25.89
CA ARG A 108 0.62 30.18 -24.95
C ARG A 108 0.35 28.85 -25.66
N CYS A 109 1.23 27.88 -25.49
CA CYS A 109 1.02 26.52 -25.97
C CYS A 109 -0.06 25.83 -25.14
N ASP A 110 -1.00 25.20 -25.83
CA ASP A 110 -2.05 24.43 -25.18
C ASP A 110 -1.50 23.05 -24.80
N HIS A 111 -1.17 22.91 -23.52
CA HIS A 111 -0.71 21.66 -22.94
C HIS A 111 -1.86 20.77 -22.44
N ALA A 112 -3.11 21.03 -22.84
CA ALA A 112 -4.25 20.15 -22.57
C ALA A 112 -4.06 18.79 -23.25
N SER A 113 -3.24 17.97 -22.61
CA SER A 113 -3.05 16.56 -22.85
C SER A 113 -3.47 15.90 -21.56
N ARG A 114 -4.57 15.13 -21.61
CA ARG A 114 -5.07 14.36 -20.47
C ARG A 114 -3.87 13.69 -19.79
N GLU A 115 -3.58 14.13 -18.57
CA GLU A 115 -2.53 13.57 -17.74
C GLU A 115 -2.81 12.07 -17.55
N HIS A 116 -1.78 11.33 -17.13
CA HIS A 116 -1.91 9.89 -16.88
C HIS A 116 -3.13 9.64 -15.99
N ASN A 117 -4.23 9.21 -16.61
CA ASN A 117 -5.41 8.87 -15.85
C ASN A 117 -5.08 7.54 -15.18
N GLY A 118 -5.05 7.51 -13.85
CA GLY A 118 -4.87 6.27 -13.08
C GLY A 118 -3.52 6.12 -12.37
N GLU A 119 -3.32 4.94 -11.77
CA GLU A 119 -2.16 4.61 -10.94
C GLU A 119 -1.24 3.61 -11.68
N PRO A 120 0.09 3.79 -11.65
CA PRO A 120 1.02 2.82 -12.23
C PRO A 120 0.96 1.48 -11.48
N PRO A 121 1.38 0.36 -12.10
CA PRO A 121 1.42 -0.94 -11.42
C PRO A 121 2.36 -0.88 -10.22
N VAL A 122 1.85 -1.19 -9.03
CA VAL A 122 2.69 -1.35 -7.84
C VAL A 122 3.45 -2.65 -7.97
N ILE A 123 4.77 -2.55 -8.13
CA ILE A 123 5.65 -3.71 -8.25
C ILE A 123 6.07 -4.18 -6.87
N LEU A 124 6.10 -5.50 -6.67
CA LEU A 124 6.65 -6.10 -5.45
C LEU A 124 8.10 -5.65 -5.24
N ASP A 125 8.38 -5.05 -4.09
CA ASP A 125 9.71 -4.68 -3.65
C ASP A 125 10.05 -5.42 -2.35
N THR A 126 11.07 -6.29 -2.42
CA THR A 126 11.52 -7.09 -1.29
C THR A 126 12.13 -6.23 -0.17
N LEU A 127 12.74 -5.09 -0.51
CA LEU A 127 13.29 -4.17 0.48
C LEU A 127 12.17 -3.48 1.28
N LEU A 128 11.06 -3.14 0.61
CA LEU A 128 9.88 -2.59 1.30
C LEU A 128 9.18 -3.66 2.16
N THR A 129 9.20 -4.93 1.74
CA THR A 129 8.75 -6.05 2.58
C THR A 129 9.60 -6.16 3.85
N GLU A 130 10.93 -6.14 3.74
CA GLU A 130 11.84 -6.20 4.88
C GLU A 130 11.66 -5.00 5.83
N ARG A 131 11.54 -3.79 5.28
CA ARG A 131 11.22 -2.59 6.07
C ARG A 131 9.87 -2.74 6.78
N SER A 132 8.86 -3.30 6.11
CA SER A 132 7.55 -3.56 6.74
C SER A 132 7.69 -4.52 7.92
N ASN A 133 8.47 -5.61 7.80
CA ASN A 133 8.76 -6.50 8.93
C ASN A 133 9.39 -5.75 10.11
N ALA A 134 10.40 -4.93 9.83
CA ALA A 134 11.08 -4.16 10.87
C ALA A 134 10.13 -3.18 11.56
N GLN A 135 9.27 -2.51 10.80
CA GLN A 135 8.28 -1.58 11.35
C GLN A 135 7.19 -2.28 12.17
N ILE A 136 6.66 -3.40 11.68
CA ILE A 136 5.71 -4.22 12.45
C ILE A 136 6.38 -4.65 13.76
N ARG A 137 7.61 -5.14 13.72
CA ARG A 137 8.35 -5.53 14.94
C ARG A 137 8.53 -4.35 15.91
N MET A 138 8.84 -3.16 15.41
CA MET A 138 8.94 -1.95 16.23
C MET A 138 7.60 -1.60 16.89
N TYR A 139 6.51 -1.66 16.12
CA TYR A 139 5.16 -1.46 16.65
C TYR A 139 4.81 -2.48 17.73
N MET A 140 5.07 -3.76 17.50
CA MET A 140 4.84 -4.80 18.50
C MET A 140 5.58 -4.51 19.82
N ARG A 141 6.84 -4.07 19.76
CA ARG A 141 7.60 -3.66 20.95
C ARG A 141 7.02 -2.44 21.64
N LYS A 142 6.53 -1.47 20.86
CA LYS A 142 5.85 -0.26 21.35
C LYS A 142 4.61 -0.64 22.18
N GLU A 143 3.88 -1.65 21.71
CA GLU A 143 2.66 -2.22 22.29
C GLU A 143 2.90 -3.27 23.41
N GLY A 144 4.14 -3.43 23.88
CA GLY A 144 4.47 -4.32 25.00
C GLY A 144 4.71 -5.79 24.63
N TRP A 145 4.80 -6.11 23.33
CA TRP A 145 5.12 -7.43 22.81
C TRP A 145 6.62 -7.53 22.47
N PHE A 146 7.48 -7.50 23.49
CA PHE A 146 8.93 -7.39 23.27
C PHE A 146 9.57 -8.59 22.56
N ASN A 147 8.98 -9.77 22.69
CA ASN A 147 9.46 -11.01 22.07
C ASN A 147 8.71 -11.35 20.77
N ALA A 148 8.02 -10.38 20.18
CA ALA A 148 7.25 -10.62 18.97
C ALA A 148 8.15 -10.99 17.79
N THR A 149 7.80 -12.08 17.11
CA THR A 149 8.47 -12.53 15.89
C THR A 149 7.60 -12.18 14.69
N VAL A 150 8.24 -11.62 13.66
CA VAL A 150 7.59 -11.20 12.42
C VAL A 150 8.34 -11.84 11.27
N THR A 151 7.63 -12.62 10.46
CA THR A 151 8.15 -13.28 9.26
C THR A 151 7.29 -12.93 8.06
N ASP A 152 7.89 -12.89 6.88
CA ASP A 152 7.16 -12.69 5.62
C ASP A 152 7.20 -13.93 4.74
N THR A 153 6.19 -14.08 3.90
CA THR A 153 6.13 -15.09 2.84
C THR A 153 5.50 -14.48 1.60
N THR A 154 6.17 -14.62 0.46
CA THR A 154 5.65 -14.14 -0.82
C THR A 154 5.02 -15.28 -1.61
N HIS A 155 3.73 -15.18 -1.90
CA HIS A 155 3.00 -16.12 -2.73
C HIS A 155 2.84 -15.60 -4.16
N TYR A 156 3.42 -16.32 -5.11
CA TYR A 156 3.28 -16.01 -6.53
C TYR A 156 2.02 -16.68 -7.09
N HIS A 157 1.07 -15.89 -7.60
CA HIS A 157 -0.20 -16.41 -8.13
C HIS A 157 0.04 -17.16 -9.45
N ARG A 158 -0.02 -18.50 -9.39
CA ARG A 158 -0.18 -19.37 -10.57
C ARG A 158 -1.64 -19.81 -10.68
N ARG A 159 -2.43 -19.15 -11.51
CA ARG A 159 -3.73 -19.70 -11.94
C ARG A 159 -3.95 -19.54 -13.43
N THR A 160 -3.77 -20.65 -14.15
CA THR A 160 -4.64 -20.95 -15.27
C THR A 160 -5.75 -21.86 -14.77
N LEU A 161 -7.00 -21.50 -15.05
CA LEU A 161 -8.19 -22.32 -14.78
C LEU A 161 -8.00 -23.76 -15.30
N LEU A 162 -7.35 -23.90 -16.46
CA LEU A 162 -7.01 -25.17 -17.10
C LEU A 162 -6.04 -26.04 -16.31
N ALA A 163 -5.09 -25.46 -15.55
CA ALA A 163 -4.19 -26.23 -14.69
C ALA A 163 -4.93 -26.85 -13.49
N ARG A 164 -6.08 -26.29 -13.09
CA ARG A 164 -6.92 -26.84 -12.00
C ARG A 164 -7.89 -27.91 -12.48
N ILE A 165 -8.24 -27.91 -13.76
CA ILE A 165 -9.26 -28.81 -14.34
C ILE A 165 -8.61 -30.00 -15.09
N LEU A 166 -7.38 -29.85 -15.59
CA LEU A 166 -6.67 -30.90 -16.35
C LEU A 166 -5.22 -31.07 -15.84
N PRO A 167 -5.00 -31.74 -14.71
CA PRO A 167 -3.65 -32.07 -14.22
C PRO A 167 -2.97 -33.05 -15.20
N GLY A 168 -1.76 -32.72 -15.66
CA GLY A 168 -0.91 -33.61 -16.46
C GLY A 168 -0.60 -33.18 -17.91
N ARG A 169 -1.40 -32.29 -18.53
CA ARG A 169 -1.16 -31.86 -19.94
C ARG A 169 -0.37 -30.55 -20.07
N TYR A 170 -0.31 -29.74 -19.01
CA TYR A 170 0.29 -28.40 -19.01
C TYR A 170 1.43 -28.24 -18.00
N ASN A 171 1.80 -29.32 -17.30
CA ASN A 171 2.86 -29.31 -16.32
C ASN A 171 4.15 -29.88 -16.93
N THR A 172 4.57 -29.32 -18.06
CA THR A 172 5.92 -29.55 -18.59
C THR A 172 6.83 -28.56 -17.88
N GLY A 173 7.93 -29.01 -17.26
CA GLY A 173 8.93 -28.17 -16.57
C GLY A 173 9.65 -27.14 -17.45
N ARG A 174 9.09 -26.80 -18.63
CA ARG A 174 9.45 -25.72 -19.55
C ARG A 174 8.23 -24.84 -19.83
N GLY A 175 7.48 -24.48 -18.80
CA GLY A 175 6.31 -23.61 -18.94
C GLY A 175 6.74 -22.18 -19.29
N LYS A 176 6.12 -21.58 -20.32
CA LYS A 176 6.27 -20.14 -20.62
C LYS A 176 6.03 -19.31 -19.35
N PRO A 177 6.79 -18.22 -19.12
CA PRO A 177 6.54 -17.33 -17.99
C PRO A 177 5.07 -16.91 -17.95
N TYR A 178 4.54 -16.82 -16.73
CA TYR A 178 3.13 -16.60 -16.47
C TYR A 178 2.65 -15.32 -17.16
N LYS A 179 1.56 -15.39 -17.95
CA LYS A 179 1.07 -14.26 -18.77
C LYS A 179 0.67 -13.04 -17.93
N ARG A 180 0.48 -13.18 -16.62
CA ARG A 180 0.04 -12.10 -15.71
C ARG A 180 0.71 -12.13 -14.32
N PRO A 181 2.01 -11.83 -14.19
CA PRO A 181 2.76 -12.04 -12.96
C PRO A 181 2.20 -11.21 -11.80
N LYS A 182 1.71 -11.89 -10.75
CA LYS A 182 1.15 -11.28 -9.54
C LYS A 182 1.72 -11.95 -8.31
N ALA A 183 1.96 -11.16 -7.27
CA ALA A 183 2.42 -11.64 -5.98
C ALA A 183 1.51 -11.12 -4.85
N GLU A 184 1.37 -11.92 -3.81
CA GLU A 184 0.78 -11.52 -2.54
C GLU A 184 1.83 -11.69 -1.45
N VAL A 185 1.94 -10.72 -0.56
CA VAL A 185 2.86 -10.77 0.57
C VAL A 185 2.05 -11.05 1.82
N CYS A 186 2.43 -12.09 2.55
CA CYS A 186 1.84 -12.47 3.81
C CYS A 186 2.83 -12.18 4.93
N TYR A 187 2.42 -11.38 5.92
CA TYR A 187 3.19 -11.10 7.13
C TYR A 187 2.61 -11.92 8.26
N THR A 188 3.39 -12.85 8.82
CA THR A 188 3.01 -13.67 9.95
C THR A 188 3.62 -13.08 11.21
N VAL A 189 2.75 -12.73 12.17
CA VAL A 189 3.11 -12.08 13.43
C VAL A 189 2.78 -13.03 14.59
N GLU A 190 3.81 -13.36 15.34
CA GLU A 190 3.73 -14.14 16.57
C GLU A 190 4.06 -13.21 17.75
N PRO A 191 3.05 -12.70 18.47
CA PRO A 191 3.25 -11.68 19.50
C PRO A 191 4.08 -12.15 20.70
N GLY A 192 3.98 -13.43 21.06
CA GLY A 192 4.57 -13.96 22.29
C GLY A 192 3.86 -13.40 23.54
N ARG A 193 4.55 -13.42 24.69
CA ARG A 193 3.95 -12.95 25.96
C ARG A 193 3.90 -11.42 26.03
N ALA A 194 2.74 -10.86 26.35
CA ALA A 194 2.58 -9.44 26.67
C ALA A 194 3.33 -9.10 27.97
N TYR A 195 4.02 -7.97 27.97
CA TYR A 195 4.70 -7.45 29.16
C TYR A 195 3.81 -6.42 29.86
N HIS A 196 3.85 -6.43 31.20
CA HIS A 196 3.04 -5.57 32.05
C HIS A 196 3.91 -4.82 33.05
N LEU A 197 3.48 -3.63 33.43
CA LEU A 197 4.15 -2.77 34.41
C LEU A 197 4.08 -3.45 35.78
N ARG A 198 5.23 -3.89 36.32
CA ARG A 198 5.28 -4.57 37.62
C ARG A 198 5.48 -3.61 38.77
N ASN A 199 6.48 -2.75 38.67
CA ASN A 199 6.83 -1.78 39.70
C ASN A 199 7.10 -0.45 38.99
N ILE A 200 6.42 0.61 39.43
CA ILE A 200 6.65 1.97 38.92
C ILE A 200 7.33 2.76 40.03
N ARG A 201 8.48 3.35 39.72
CA ARG A 201 9.30 4.15 40.63
C ARG A 201 9.76 5.39 39.88
N TYR A 202 9.78 6.52 40.57
CA TYR A 202 10.34 7.76 40.07
C TYR A 202 11.59 8.11 40.88
N GLU A 203 12.56 8.68 40.20
CA GLU A 203 13.78 9.21 40.79
C GLU A 203 13.95 10.62 40.23
N VAL A 204 13.98 11.61 41.12
CA VAL A 204 14.04 13.02 40.78
C VAL A 204 15.18 13.65 41.57
N ASP A 205 16.14 14.24 40.87
CA ASP A 205 17.33 14.82 41.48
C ASP A 205 17.02 16.10 42.26
N ASP A 206 16.06 16.90 41.77
CA ASP A 206 15.66 18.17 42.38
C ASP A 206 14.61 17.95 43.48
N PRO A 207 14.87 18.35 44.74
CA PRO A 207 13.93 18.16 45.85
C PRO A 207 12.59 18.90 45.68
N VAL A 208 12.60 20.07 45.03
CA VAL A 208 11.40 20.87 44.77
C VAL A 208 10.53 20.14 43.76
N ILE A 209 11.12 19.72 42.64
CA ILE A 209 10.40 18.96 41.60
C ILE A 209 9.90 17.62 42.17
N SER A 210 10.70 16.96 43.00
CA SER A 210 10.30 15.69 43.64
C SER A 210 9.02 15.86 44.47
N HIS A 211 8.85 16.98 45.18
CA HIS A 211 7.64 17.26 45.94
C HIS A 211 6.42 17.42 45.01
N TYR A 212 6.56 18.20 43.94
CA TYR A 212 5.50 18.38 42.94
C TYR A 212 5.08 17.04 42.32
N VAL A 213 6.03 16.26 41.78
CA VAL A 213 5.74 14.96 41.13
C VAL A 213 5.04 13.99 42.08
N SER A 214 5.43 13.96 43.36
CA SER A 214 4.79 13.09 44.36
C SER A 214 3.32 13.44 44.63
N GLY A 215 2.95 14.73 44.56
CA GLY A 215 1.60 15.22 44.79
C GLY A 215 0.63 14.93 43.63
N TYR A 216 1.11 14.87 42.39
CA TYR A 216 0.28 14.62 41.20
C TYR A 216 0.20 13.14 40.80
N TRP A 217 0.75 12.22 41.61
CA TRP A 217 0.82 10.80 41.27
C TRP A 217 -0.54 10.10 41.19
N GLU A 218 -1.53 10.53 41.97
CA GLU A 218 -2.88 9.95 41.92
C GLU A 218 -3.49 9.98 40.51
N GLY A 219 -3.22 11.06 39.77
CA GLY A 219 -3.65 11.28 38.39
C GLY A 219 -2.80 10.61 37.31
N SER A 220 -1.78 9.81 37.67
CA SER A 220 -0.90 9.16 36.69
C SER A 220 -1.69 8.23 35.77
N LEU A 221 -1.34 8.27 34.47
CA LEU A 221 -1.87 7.35 33.46
C LEU A 221 -1.32 5.91 33.63
N LEU A 222 -0.22 5.75 34.38
CA LEU A 222 0.45 4.47 34.54
C LEU A 222 -0.04 3.75 35.79
N LYS A 223 -0.56 2.52 35.64
CA LYS A 223 -0.91 1.65 36.77
C LYS A 223 -0.16 0.34 36.74
N THR A 224 0.17 -0.17 37.93
CA THR A 224 0.75 -1.51 38.08
C THR A 224 -0.24 -2.57 37.58
N GLY A 225 0.23 -3.45 36.71
CA GLY A 225 -0.57 -4.48 36.06
C GLY A 225 -0.98 -4.14 34.62
N ASP A 226 -0.91 -2.86 34.23
CA ASP A 226 -1.21 -2.46 32.86
C ASP A 226 -0.20 -3.03 31.88
N ARG A 227 -0.64 -3.29 30.64
CA ARG A 227 0.27 -3.66 29.54
C ARG A 227 1.21 -2.50 29.27
N TYR A 228 2.47 -2.81 28.98
CA TYR A 228 3.40 -1.81 28.48
C TYR A 228 2.86 -1.20 27.19
N ASP A 229 2.79 0.13 27.16
CA ASP A 229 2.41 0.90 25.98
C ASP A 229 3.27 2.17 25.96
N ALA A 230 4.07 2.34 24.90
CA ALA A 230 4.95 3.49 24.79
C ALA A 230 4.18 4.80 24.59
N ASP A 231 2.99 4.78 23.97
CA ASP A 231 2.19 5.99 23.80
C ASP A 231 1.64 6.48 25.15
N VAL A 232 1.27 5.57 26.04
CA VAL A 232 0.85 5.93 27.41
C VAL A 232 2.02 6.50 28.21
N LEU A 233 3.23 5.96 28.03
CA LEU A 233 4.44 6.51 28.67
C LEU A 233 4.78 7.91 28.14
N ASP A 234 4.68 8.13 26.84
CA ASP A 234 4.90 9.44 26.22
C ASP A 234 3.82 10.45 26.66
N ALA A 235 2.55 10.03 26.74
CA ALA A 235 1.46 10.85 27.26
C ALA A 235 1.66 11.23 28.73
N GLU A 236 2.13 10.31 29.57
CA GLU A 236 2.45 10.61 30.97
C GLU A 236 3.62 11.60 31.07
N ARG A 237 4.64 11.48 30.20
CA ARG A 237 5.74 12.47 30.11
C ARG A 237 5.20 13.86 29.76
N GLU A 238 4.33 13.95 28.77
CA GLU A 238 3.71 15.22 28.35
C GLU A 238 2.85 15.82 29.46
N ARG A 239 2.07 14.99 30.17
CA ARG A 239 1.28 15.41 31.33
C ARG A 239 2.16 16.00 32.42
N ILE A 240 3.22 15.30 32.84
CA ILE A 240 4.17 15.79 33.85
C ILE A 240 4.81 17.11 33.40
N THR A 241 5.17 17.23 32.12
CA THR A 241 5.78 18.46 31.57
C THR A 241 4.80 19.64 31.54
N THR A 242 3.50 19.37 31.41
CA THR A 242 2.46 20.41 31.35
C THR A 242 2.00 20.85 32.74
N ASP A 243 2.03 19.94 33.71
CA ASP A 243 1.59 20.16 35.09
C ASP A 243 2.70 20.77 35.99
N LEU A 244 3.97 20.78 35.54
CA LEU A 244 5.14 21.38 36.21
C LEU A 244 5.38 22.83 35.74
#